data_AF-A0A2V8T8B5-F1
#
_entry.id   AF-A0A2V8T8B5-F1
#
_cell.length_a   1.000
_cell.length_b   1.000
_cell.length_c   1.000
_cell.angle_alpha   90.00
_cell.angle_beta   90.00
_cell.angle_gamma   90.00
#
_symmetry.space_group_name_H-M   'P 1'
#
loop_
_entity.id
_entity.type
_entity.pdbx_description
1 polymer ?
#
loop_
_entity_poly.entity_id
_entity_poly.type
_entity_poly.pdbx_seq_one_letter_code
_entity_poly.pdbx_strand_id
1 'polypeptide(L)'
;SQIIEFVIASILAYILYAVIRRSRRRWWLYSGLASFPILTFLLLISPLVIDPLFNHFEPLERTQPVLAAEIEKVAKHGGLDIPRDRMFEMKASEKVNAIDAYVTGVGASKRVVIWDTTIAKMTPAQTVFVVGHEMGHYMLGHIPKGIAFAGTLIIVVLMLVHLAVKRTLDRRQRRWSLRGLDDWASLPALLLFTYLFFFLAEPVFNTFSRYQEHQADVYGLEVIHGIVPDSSEVAAEAFQIIGEVDLADPQPSAFIKFWLYSHPPLGDRIIFAREYDPWSKGQSLMFVR
;
A
#
# COMPACT_ATOMS: atom_id res chain seq x y z
N SER A 1 -17.50 -9.27 2.28
CA SER A 1 -18.73 -10.05 1.98
C SER A 1 -18.52 -10.69 0.63
N GLN A 2 -18.42 -12.02 0.57
CA GLN A 2 -18.07 -12.78 -0.65
C GLN A 2 -19.03 -12.49 -1.82
N ILE A 3 -20.27 -12.11 -1.53
CA ILE A 3 -21.27 -11.74 -2.55
C ILE A 3 -20.86 -10.45 -3.27
N ILE A 4 -20.38 -9.45 -2.53
CA ILE A 4 -19.94 -8.17 -3.11
C ILE A 4 -18.75 -8.41 -4.03
N GLU A 5 -17.77 -9.21 -3.59
CA GLU A 5 -16.61 -9.60 -4.38
C GLU A 5 -17.02 -10.32 -5.68
N PHE A 6 -17.93 -11.28 -5.60
CA PHE A 6 -18.44 -12.01 -6.76
C PHE A 6 -19.17 -11.10 -7.75
N VAL A 7 -19.99 -10.17 -7.26
CA VAL A 7 -20.71 -9.19 -8.09
C VAL A 7 -19.72 -8.27 -8.80
N ILE A 8 -18.75 -7.71 -8.08
CA ILE A 8 -17.72 -6.84 -8.66
C ILE A 8 -16.90 -7.61 -9.70
N ALA A 9 -16.44 -8.83 -9.39
CA ALA A 9 -15.67 -9.65 -10.30
C ALA A 9 -16.46 -9.98 -11.59
N SER A 10 -17.75 -10.28 -11.47
CA SER A 10 -18.62 -10.55 -12.62
C SER A 10 -18.80 -9.32 -13.51
N ILE A 11 -18.99 -8.13 -12.91
CA ILE A 11 -19.09 -6.86 -13.65
C ILE A 11 -17.77 -6.56 -14.38
N LEU A 12 -16.63 -6.70 -13.69
CA LEU A 12 -15.31 -6.48 -14.30
C LEU A 12 -15.04 -7.46 -15.44
N ALA A 13 -15.39 -8.74 -15.28
CA ALA A 13 -15.28 -9.73 -16.33
C ALA A 13 -16.17 -9.38 -17.54
N TYR A 14 -17.41 -8.94 -17.30
CA TYR A 14 -18.31 -8.49 -18.36
C TYR A 14 -17.73 -7.28 -19.12
N ILE A 15 -17.24 -6.26 -18.41
CA ILE A 15 -16.60 -5.09 -19.01
C ILE A 15 -15.39 -5.51 -19.84
N LEU A 16 -14.54 -6.38 -19.29
CA LEU A 16 -13.37 -6.92 -19.99
C LEU A 16 -13.77 -7.58 -21.31
N TYR A 17 -14.78 -8.46 -21.31
CA TYR A 17 -15.27 -9.12 -22.52
C TYR A 17 -15.92 -8.15 -23.51
N ALA A 18 -16.61 -7.12 -23.03
CA ALA A 18 -17.13 -6.06 -23.88
C ALA A 18 -15.99 -5.32 -24.62
N VAL A 19 -14.90 -5.01 -23.91
CA VAL A 19 -13.70 -4.39 -24.49
C VAL A 19 -13.00 -5.32 -25.47
N ILE A 20 -12.84 -6.61 -25.12
CA ILE A 20 -12.24 -7.63 -26.01
C ILE A 20 -13.04 -7.75 -27.31
N ARG A 21 -14.37 -7.83 -27.23
CA ARG A 21 -15.26 -7.93 -28.39
C ARG A 21 -15.19 -6.68 -29.27
N ARG A 22 -15.12 -5.50 -28.66
CA ARG A 22 -15.05 -4.23 -29.40
C ARG A 22 -13.68 -3.96 -30.01
N SER A 23 -12.59 -4.40 -29.37
CA SER A 23 -11.23 -4.17 -29.87
C SER A 23 -10.28 -5.34 -29.63
N ARG A 24 -10.47 -6.41 -30.40
CA ARG A 24 -9.69 -7.67 -30.28
C ARG A 24 -8.16 -7.50 -30.33
N ARG A 25 -7.64 -6.46 -30.99
CA ARG A 25 -6.18 -6.21 -31.12
C ARG A 25 -5.59 -5.31 -30.03
N ARG A 26 -6.41 -4.44 -29.42
CA ARG A 26 -5.94 -3.40 -28.49
C ARG A 26 -6.64 -3.43 -27.13
N TRP A 27 -7.43 -4.47 -26.85
CA TRP A 27 -8.14 -4.63 -25.58
C TRP A 27 -7.21 -4.50 -24.36
N TRP A 28 -5.99 -5.06 -24.43
CA TRP A 28 -5.00 -4.98 -23.35
C TRP A 28 -4.64 -3.54 -23.00
N LEU A 29 -4.55 -2.67 -24.01
CA LEU A 29 -4.24 -1.25 -23.82
C LEU A 29 -5.44 -0.50 -23.25
N TYR A 30 -6.64 -0.73 -23.79
CA TYR A 30 -7.85 -0.06 -23.27
C TYR A 30 -8.21 -0.49 -21.85
N SER A 31 -8.15 -1.80 -21.56
CA SER A 31 -8.36 -2.32 -20.22
C SER A 31 -7.28 -1.84 -19.25
N GLY A 32 -6.02 -1.80 -19.69
CA GLY A 32 -4.92 -1.29 -18.88
C GLY A 32 -5.03 0.22 -18.62
N LEU A 33 -5.41 1.03 -19.62
CA LEU A 33 -5.67 2.47 -19.42
C LEU A 33 -6.87 2.72 -18.51
N ALA A 34 -7.91 1.89 -18.59
CA ALA A 34 -9.05 1.97 -17.68
C ALA A 34 -8.67 1.66 -16.22
N SER A 35 -7.57 0.95 -15.96
CA SER A 35 -7.12 0.68 -14.60
C SER A 35 -6.73 1.94 -13.83
N PHE A 36 -6.20 2.98 -14.48
CA PHE A 36 -5.79 4.23 -13.82
C PHE A 36 -6.95 4.94 -13.10
N PRO A 37 -8.07 5.30 -13.77
CA PRO A 37 -9.21 5.92 -13.09
C PRO A 37 -9.87 4.96 -12.09
N ILE A 38 -9.88 3.64 -12.34
CA ILE A 38 -10.44 2.67 -11.40
C ILE A 38 -9.62 2.62 -10.10
N LEU A 39 -8.29 2.47 -10.20
CA LEU A 39 -7.39 2.46 -9.04
C LEU A 39 -7.48 3.78 -8.27
N THR A 40 -7.49 4.91 -8.98
CA THR A 40 -7.66 6.24 -8.38
C THR A 40 -8.98 6.35 -7.64
N PHE A 41 -10.08 5.93 -8.26
CA PHE A 41 -11.40 5.95 -7.64
C PHE A 41 -11.43 5.08 -6.38
N LEU A 42 -10.92 3.85 -6.45
CA LEU A 42 -10.90 2.94 -5.30
C LEU A 42 -10.07 3.50 -4.14
N LEU A 43 -8.87 4.03 -4.41
CA LEU A 43 -8.00 4.58 -3.37
C LEU A 43 -8.57 5.85 -2.73
N LEU A 44 -9.31 6.67 -3.47
CA LEU A 44 -9.94 7.88 -2.93
C LEU A 44 -11.25 7.57 -2.18
N ILE A 45 -12.06 6.66 -2.71
CA ILE A 45 -13.40 6.37 -2.17
C ILE A 45 -13.35 5.37 -1.02
N SER A 46 -12.44 4.40 -1.03
CA SER A 46 -12.37 3.39 0.04
C SER A 46 -12.31 4.01 1.43
N PRO A 47 -11.34 4.90 1.75
CA PRO A 47 -11.28 5.49 3.07
C PRO A 47 -12.49 6.37 3.37
N LEU A 48 -13.03 7.09 2.40
CA LEU A 48 -14.09 8.08 2.65
C LEU A 48 -15.48 7.46 2.80
N VAL A 49 -15.75 6.34 2.12
CA VAL A 49 -17.09 5.76 2.01
C VAL A 49 -17.13 4.31 2.44
N ILE A 50 -16.14 3.49 2.05
CA ILE A 50 -16.17 2.05 2.32
C ILE A 50 -15.78 1.79 3.78
N ASP A 51 -14.65 2.32 4.25
CA ASP A 51 -14.15 2.05 5.60
C ASP A 51 -15.14 2.49 6.70
N PRO A 52 -15.82 3.66 6.61
CA PRO A 52 -16.82 4.08 7.59
C PRO A 52 -18.09 3.23 7.62
N LEU A 53 -18.38 2.45 6.57
CA LEU A 53 -19.50 1.50 6.58
C LEU A 53 -19.19 0.24 7.40
N PHE A 54 -17.90 -0.04 7.61
CA PHE A 54 -17.46 -1.27 8.27
C PHE A 54 -16.72 -1.04 9.58
N ASN A 55 -16.21 0.16 9.84
CA ASN A 55 -15.40 0.45 11.02
C ASN A 55 -15.95 1.66 11.79
N HIS A 56 -15.75 1.66 13.09
CA HIS A 56 -16.09 2.76 13.97
C HIS A 56 -14.90 3.70 14.14
N PHE A 57 -15.15 5.00 13.99
CA PHE A 57 -14.16 6.06 14.09
C PHE A 57 -14.56 7.03 15.19
N GLU A 58 -13.62 7.34 16.08
CA GLU A 58 -13.78 8.37 17.12
C GLU A 58 -12.72 9.47 16.93
N PRO A 59 -13.03 10.76 17.18
CA PRO A 59 -12.02 11.81 17.12
C PRO A 59 -10.91 11.56 18.14
N LEU A 60 -9.66 11.53 17.67
CA LEU A 60 -8.49 11.23 18.51
C LEU A 60 -8.30 12.26 19.63
N GLU A 61 -8.69 13.52 19.41
CA GLU A 61 -8.66 14.56 20.46
C GLU A 61 -9.51 14.18 21.68
N ARG A 62 -10.56 13.37 21.50
CA ARG A 62 -11.44 12.95 22.60
C ARG A 62 -10.87 11.75 23.36
N THR A 63 -10.21 10.83 22.67
CA THR A 63 -9.71 9.58 23.27
C THR A 63 -8.26 9.72 23.75
N GLN A 64 -7.41 10.41 22.99
CA GLN A 64 -5.97 10.58 23.20
C GLN A 64 -5.49 12.02 22.90
N PRO A 65 -5.89 13.05 23.68
CA PRO A 65 -5.59 14.45 23.39
C PRO A 65 -4.08 14.78 23.34
N VAL A 66 -3.28 14.12 24.18
CA VAL A 66 -1.81 14.32 24.19
C VAL A 66 -1.19 13.78 22.89
N LEU A 67 -1.61 12.59 22.45
CA LEU A 67 -1.13 12.00 21.20
C LEU A 67 -1.55 12.83 19.99
N ALA A 68 -2.79 13.32 19.95
CA ALA A 68 -3.27 14.20 18.89
C ALA A 68 -2.43 15.50 18.79
N ALA A 69 -2.04 16.08 19.92
CA ALA A 69 -1.16 17.24 19.95
C ALA A 69 0.25 16.96 19.42
N GLU A 70 0.85 15.84 19.80
CA GLU A 70 2.18 15.44 19.31
C GLU A 70 2.17 15.13 17.81
N ILE A 71 1.13 14.44 17.31
CA ILE A 71 0.97 14.18 15.88
C ILE A 71 0.78 15.48 15.10
N GLU A 72 0.02 16.44 15.62
CA GLU A 72 -0.13 17.75 14.98
C GLU A 72 1.21 18.49 14.88
N LYS A 73 2.03 18.42 15.94
CA LYS A 73 3.37 19.01 15.97
C LYS A 73 4.29 18.38 14.93
N VAL A 74 4.30 17.05 14.84
CA VAL A 74 5.09 16.30 13.83
C VAL A 74 4.58 16.56 12.42
N ALA A 75 3.26 16.59 12.21
CA ALA A 75 2.66 16.94 10.92
C ALA A 75 3.17 18.30 10.44
N LYS A 76 3.10 19.32 11.31
CA LYS A 76 3.56 20.69 10.99
C LYS A 76 5.05 20.72 10.70
N HIS A 77 5.87 20.00 11.47
CA HIS A 77 7.31 19.89 11.23
C HIS A 77 7.62 19.24 9.88
N GLY A 78 6.84 18.23 9.49
CA GLY A 78 6.94 17.58 8.19
C GLY A 78 6.37 18.36 7.01
N GLY A 79 5.80 19.56 7.23
CA GLY A 79 5.17 20.39 6.19
C GLY A 79 3.72 20.02 5.86
N LEU A 80 3.06 19.24 6.72
CA LEU A 80 1.65 18.87 6.61
C LEU A 80 0.79 19.66 7.59
N ASP A 81 -0.27 20.27 7.08
CA ASP A 81 -1.32 20.86 7.90
C ASP A 81 -2.49 19.88 8.02
N ILE A 82 -2.53 19.16 9.13
CA ILE A 82 -3.63 18.25 9.49
C ILE A 82 -4.10 18.66 10.90
N PRO A 83 -5.26 19.31 11.02
CA PRO A 83 -5.78 19.73 12.30
C PRO A 83 -6.27 18.52 13.12
N ARG A 84 -6.34 18.67 14.45
CA ARG A 84 -6.64 17.57 15.38
C ARG A 84 -8.04 16.97 15.20
N ASP A 85 -9.00 17.76 14.76
CA ASP A 85 -10.37 17.32 14.42
C ASP A 85 -10.41 16.41 13.18
N ARG A 86 -9.29 16.28 12.46
CA ARG A 86 -9.06 15.37 11.35
C ARG A 86 -8.18 14.19 11.72
N MET A 87 -7.98 13.93 13.01
CA MET A 87 -7.30 12.74 13.52
C MET A 87 -8.33 11.83 14.17
N PHE A 88 -8.30 10.55 13.81
CA PHE A 88 -9.29 9.59 14.27
C PHE A 88 -8.63 8.33 14.83
N GLU A 89 -9.22 7.81 15.90
CA GLU A 89 -9.00 6.45 16.35
C GLU A 89 -10.02 5.53 15.66
N MET A 90 -9.54 4.45 15.05
CA MET A 90 -10.38 3.42 14.44
C MET A 90 -10.38 2.18 15.32
N LYS A 91 -11.57 1.66 15.61
CA LYS A 91 -11.73 0.44 16.42
C LYS A 91 -11.45 -0.83 15.59
N ALA A 92 -10.18 -1.11 15.35
CA ALA A 92 -9.71 -2.24 14.56
C ALA A 92 -9.73 -3.56 15.35
N SER A 93 -9.63 -3.48 16.68
CA SER A 93 -9.62 -4.62 17.61
C SER A 93 -10.84 -5.55 17.49
N GLU A 94 -11.96 -5.07 16.92
CA GLU A 94 -13.13 -5.91 16.63
C GLU A 94 -12.86 -6.98 15.56
N LYS A 95 -11.80 -6.82 14.76
CA LYS A 95 -11.50 -7.67 13.61
C LYS A 95 -10.10 -8.24 13.62
N VAL A 96 -9.12 -7.45 14.05
CA VAL A 96 -7.69 -7.78 13.92
C VAL A 96 -6.91 -7.28 15.12
N ASN A 97 -5.76 -7.91 15.39
CA ASN A 97 -4.83 -7.51 16.45
C ASN A 97 -3.59 -6.78 15.92
N ALA A 98 -3.49 -6.63 14.60
CA ALA A 98 -2.37 -5.98 13.92
C ALA A 98 -2.28 -4.50 14.29
N ILE A 99 -1.09 -3.93 14.11
CA ILE A 99 -0.79 -2.52 14.33
C ILE A 99 -0.84 -1.82 12.98
N ASP A 100 -1.52 -0.68 12.91
CA ASP A 100 -1.58 0.12 11.69
C ASP A 100 -1.94 1.58 12.01
N ALA A 101 -1.58 2.45 11.07
CA ALA A 101 -2.06 3.82 10.95
C ALA A 101 -2.03 4.19 9.48
N TYR A 102 -2.77 5.20 9.06
CA TYR A 102 -2.67 5.69 7.69
C TYR A 102 -3.00 7.17 7.56
N VAL A 103 -2.38 7.80 6.57
CA VAL A 103 -2.67 9.17 6.15
C VAL A 103 -3.38 9.15 4.79
N THR A 104 -4.52 9.82 4.71
CA THR A 104 -5.33 9.84 3.48
C THR A 104 -6.02 11.18 3.25
N GLY A 105 -6.60 11.37 2.07
CA GLY A 105 -7.31 12.58 1.66
C GLY A 105 -6.49 13.52 0.76
N VAL A 106 -7.17 14.51 0.19
CA VAL A 106 -6.58 15.46 -0.78
C VAL A 106 -6.77 16.89 -0.27
N GLY A 107 -5.72 17.69 -0.31
CA GLY A 107 -5.77 19.10 0.07
C GLY A 107 -6.17 19.29 1.54
N ALA A 108 -7.29 19.98 1.79
CA ALA A 108 -7.82 20.21 3.13
C ALA A 108 -8.57 18.99 3.71
N SER A 109 -8.88 17.98 2.89
CA SER A 109 -9.57 16.77 3.37
C SER A 109 -8.63 15.74 4.00
N LYS A 110 -7.34 16.06 4.14
CA LYS A 110 -6.37 15.17 4.77
C LYS A 110 -6.83 14.77 6.17
N ARG A 111 -6.49 13.55 6.56
CA ARG A 111 -6.76 13.01 7.89
C ARG A 111 -5.75 11.92 8.24
N VAL A 112 -5.55 11.76 9.54
CA VAL A 112 -4.77 10.66 10.13
C VAL A 112 -5.77 9.70 10.77
N VAL A 113 -5.59 8.41 10.54
CA VAL A 113 -6.32 7.36 11.25
C VAL A 113 -5.30 6.45 11.93
N ILE A 114 -5.55 6.15 13.20
CA ILE A 114 -4.71 5.27 14.02
C ILE A 114 -5.60 4.16 14.55
N TRP A 115 -5.13 2.92 14.51
CA TRP A 115 -5.90 1.81 15.07
C TRP A 115 -5.79 1.80 16.59
N ASP A 116 -6.87 1.46 17.27
CA ASP A 116 -6.91 1.27 18.73
C ASP A 116 -5.89 0.23 19.21
N THR A 117 -5.63 -0.80 18.40
CA THR A 117 -4.57 -1.80 18.64
C THR A 117 -3.17 -1.21 18.65
N THR A 118 -2.89 -0.21 17.79
CA THR A 118 -1.62 0.54 17.78
C THR A 118 -1.46 1.30 19.09
N ILE A 119 -2.47 2.07 19.48
CA ILE A 119 -2.47 2.87 20.72
C ILE A 119 -2.32 1.96 21.95
N ALA A 120 -2.93 0.77 21.93
CA ALA A 120 -2.86 -0.17 23.04
C ALA A 120 -1.49 -0.85 23.20
N LYS A 121 -0.69 -0.94 22.13
CA LYS A 121 0.58 -1.70 22.11
C LYS A 121 1.82 -0.82 22.08
N MET A 122 1.69 0.45 21.68
CA MET A 122 2.80 1.37 21.51
C MET A 122 2.70 2.55 22.46
N THR A 123 3.85 3.09 22.84
CA THR A 123 3.91 4.39 23.53
C THR A 123 3.49 5.52 22.59
N PRO A 124 3.17 6.72 23.12
CA PRO A 124 2.88 7.88 22.27
C PRO A 124 4.03 8.20 21.29
N ALA A 125 5.29 8.10 21.74
CA ALA A 125 6.45 8.35 20.90
C ALA A 125 6.58 7.35 19.74
N GLN A 126 6.37 6.06 20.03
CA GLN A 126 6.38 4.99 19.01
C GLN A 126 5.20 5.15 18.03
N THR A 127 4.03 5.53 18.51
CA THR A 127 2.85 5.79 17.66
C THR A 127 3.09 6.99 16.74
N VAL A 128 3.71 8.05 17.26
CA VAL A 128 4.10 9.23 16.48
C VAL A 128 5.11 8.85 15.38
N PHE A 129 6.04 7.93 15.65
CA PHE A 129 6.94 7.39 14.62
C PHE A 129 6.16 6.66 13.51
N VAL A 130 5.24 5.75 13.85
CA VAL A 130 4.42 5.03 12.86
C VAL A 130 3.63 6.01 12.01
N VAL A 131 3.00 7.02 12.62
CA VAL A 131 2.29 8.07 11.88
C VAL A 131 3.24 8.90 11.02
N GLY A 132 4.46 9.17 11.49
CA GLY A 132 5.51 9.84 10.71
C GLY A 132 5.91 9.07 9.47
N HIS A 133 6.05 7.74 9.56
CA HIS A 133 6.29 6.86 8.42
C HIS A 133 5.14 6.96 7.38
N GLU A 134 3.88 6.91 7.84
CA GLU A 134 2.71 7.07 6.97
C GLU A 134 2.61 8.46 6.32
N MET A 135 3.01 9.51 7.04
CA MET A 135 3.17 10.85 6.50
C MET A 135 4.24 10.89 5.40
N GLY A 136 5.29 10.07 5.51
CA GLY A 136 6.30 9.90 4.47
C GLY A 136 5.72 9.39 3.17
N HIS A 137 4.86 8.35 3.21
CA HIS A 137 4.14 7.89 2.02
C HIS A 137 3.31 8.99 1.36
N TYR A 138 2.67 9.83 2.19
CA TYR A 138 1.89 10.95 1.71
C TYR A 138 2.78 12.03 1.07
N MET A 139 3.80 12.52 1.78
CA MET A 139 4.64 13.65 1.37
C MET A 139 5.52 13.34 0.18
N LEU A 140 6.00 12.10 0.08
CA LEU A 140 6.81 11.65 -1.05
C LEU A 140 5.96 11.24 -2.26
N GLY A 141 4.64 11.37 -2.18
CA GLY A 141 3.72 11.09 -3.28
C GLY A 141 3.74 9.61 -3.69
N HIS A 142 3.86 8.70 -2.73
CA HIS A 142 3.89 7.26 -2.99
C HIS A 142 2.58 6.75 -3.60
N ILE A 143 1.43 7.33 -3.22
CA ILE A 143 0.12 6.97 -3.79
C ILE A 143 0.06 7.20 -5.31
N PRO A 144 0.26 8.42 -5.86
CA PRO A 144 0.23 8.63 -7.31
C PRO A 144 1.34 7.88 -8.05
N LYS A 145 2.54 7.75 -7.47
CA LYS A 145 3.62 6.91 -8.02
C LYS A 145 3.19 5.43 -8.11
N GLY A 146 2.53 4.92 -7.08
CA GLY A 146 1.99 3.56 -7.00
C GLY A 146 0.90 3.32 -8.03
N ILE A 147 -0.04 4.26 -8.22
CA ILE A 147 -1.06 4.19 -9.28
C ILE A 147 -0.40 4.13 -10.66
N ALA A 148 0.58 5.02 -10.92
CA ALA A 148 1.27 5.06 -12.20
C ALA A 148 2.03 3.77 -12.49
N PHE A 149 2.74 3.25 -11.48
CA PHE A 149 3.48 2.00 -11.56
C PHE A 149 2.53 0.81 -11.77
N ALA A 150 1.49 0.65 -10.94
CA ALA A 150 0.53 -0.44 -11.02
C ALA A 150 -0.24 -0.43 -12.35
N GLY A 151 -0.72 0.73 -12.81
CA GLY A 151 -1.41 0.85 -14.10
C GLY A 151 -0.51 0.49 -15.27
N THR A 152 0.76 0.91 -15.25
CA THR A 152 1.75 0.53 -16.26
C THR A 152 2.04 -0.97 -16.23
N LEU A 153 2.21 -1.55 -15.04
CA LEU A 153 2.44 -2.97 -14.87
C LEU A 153 1.25 -3.80 -15.39
N ILE A 154 0.02 -3.39 -15.09
CA ILE A 154 -1.20 -4.01 -15.63
C ILE A 154 -1.21 -3.98 -17.15
N ILE A 155 -0.87 -2.85 -17.79
CA ILE A 155 -0.77 -2.76 -19.26
C ILE A 155 0.22 -3.78 -19.81
N VAL A 156 1.41 -3.87 -19.21
CA VAL A 156 2.47 -4.81 -19.64
C VAL A 156 2.01 -6.25 -19.45
N VAL A 157 1.44 -6.60 -18.30
CA VAL A 157 0.93 -7.94 -18.02
C VAL A 157 -0.19 -8.31 -19.00
N LEU A 158 -1.17 -7.44 -19.22
CA LEU A 158 -2.25 -7.71 -20.18
C LEU A 158 -1.75 -7.83 -21.62
N MET A 159 -0.70 -7.10 -22.00
CA MET A 159 -0.01 -7.28 -23.28
C MET A 159 0.60 -8.68 -23.38
N LEU A 160 1.31 -9.14 -22.33
CA LEU A 160 1.89 -10.49 -22.29
C LEU A 160 0.81 -11.59 -22.32
N VAL A 161 -0.30 -11.40 -21.59
CA VAL A 161 -1.48 -12.27 -21.65
C VAL A 161 -2.03 -12.34 -23.06
N HIS A 162 -2.23 -11.20 -23.72
CA HIS A 162 -2.72 -11.15 -25.10
C HIS A 162 -1.81 -11.96 -26.04
N LEU A 163 -0.49 -11.79 -25.91
CA LEU A 163 0.50 -12.52 -26.72
C LEU A 163 0.50 -14.02 -26.42
N ALA A 164 0.37 -14.43 -25.16
CA ALA A 164 0.35 -15.82 -24.74
C ALA A 164 -0.92 -16.55 -25.20
N VAL A 165 -2.08 -15.94 -25.01
CA VAL A 165 -3.36 -16.53 -25.43
C VAL A 165 -3.43 -16.62 -26.95
N LYS A 166 -3.02 -15.57 -27.68
CA LYS A 166 -2.98 -15.61 -29.15
C LYS A 166 -2.11 -16.77 -29.66
N ARG A 167 -0.89 -16.92 -29.13
CA ARG A 167 0.01 -18.04 -29.50
C ARG A 167 -0.57 -19.41 -29.15
N THR A 168 -1.34 -19.51 -28.07
CA THR A 168 -1.96 -20.76 -27.63
C THR A 168 -3.14 -21.13 -28.53
N LEU A 169 -3.98 -20.16 -28.88
CA LEU A 169 -5.09 -20.33 -29.81
C LEU A 169 -4.59 -20.78 -31.19
N ASP A 170 -3.57 -20.11 -31.73
CA ASP A 170 -3.02 -20.42 -33.07
C ASP A 170 -2.43 -21.85 -33.15
N ARG A 171 -1.88 -22.38 -32.04
CA ARG A 171 -1.21 -23.69 -32.02
C ARG A 171 -2.04 -24.85 -31.50
N ARG A 172 -3.02 -24.60 -30.62
CA ARG A 172 -3.71 -25.64 -29.84
C ARG A 172 -5.23 -25.55 -29.90
N GLN A 173 -5.79 -24.84 -30.87
CA GLN A 173 -7.25 -24.66 -31.06
C GLN A 173 -8.05 -25.98 -30.90
N ARG A 174 -7.55 -27.08 -31.48
CA ARG A 174 -8.22 -28.40 -31.42
C ARG A 174 -8.12 -29.11 -30.07
N ARG A 175 -7.09 -28.84 -29.25
CA ARG A 175 -6.90 -29.51 -27.95
C ARG A 175 -7.64 -28.81 -26.81
N TRP A 176 -7.81 -27.48 -26.91
CA TRP A 176 -8.38 -26.67 -25.82
C TRP A 176 -9.83 -26.25 -26.10
N SER A 177 -10.38 -26.60 -27.27
CA SER A 177 -11.76 -26.24 -27.69
C SER A 177 -12.07 -24.74 -27.62
N LEU A 178 -11.03 -23.90 -27.61
CA LEU A 178 -11.17 -22.45 -27.57
C LEU A 178 -11.49 -21.92 -28.96
N ARG A 179 -12.68 -21.32 -29.11
CA ARG A 179 -13.17 -20.79 -30.39
C ARG A 179 -12.61 -19.40 -30.72
N GLY A 180 -12.27 -18.62 -29.69
CA GLY A 180 -11.71 -17.28 -29.82
C GLY A 180 -11.53 -16.59 -28.47
N LEU A 181 -10.82 -15.45 -28.47
CA LEU A 181 -10.62 -14.60 -27.27
C LEU A 181 -11.92 -13.94 -26.79
N ASP A 182 -12.89 -13.77 -27.68
CA ASP A 182 -14.19 -13.15 -27.41
C ASP A 182 -15.25 -14.10 -26.85
N ASP A 183 -14.93 -15.40 -26.83
CA ASP A 183 -15.73 -16.46 -26.22
C ASP A 183 -15.40 -16.57 -24.73
N TRP A 184 -16.43 -16.71 -23.90
CA TRP A 184 -16.31 -16.96 -22.46
C TRP A 184 -15.49 -18.21 -22.14
N ALA A 185 -15.42 -19.18 -23.06
CA ALA A 185 -14.55 -20.35 -22.93
C ALA A 185 -13.05 -19.99 -22.77
N SER A 186 -12.63 -18.79 -23.19
CA SER A 186 -11.25 -18.31 -23.01
C SER A 186 -10.93 -17.79 -21.62
N LEU A 187 -11.93 -17.59 -20.75
CA LEU A 187 -11.75 -17.02 -19.41
C LEU A 187 -10.73 -17.80 -18.56
N PRO A 188 -10.76 -19.15 -18.48
CA PRO A 188 -9.77 -19.90 -17.71
C PRO A 188 -8.33 -19.66 -18.19
N ALA A 189 -8.13 -19.58 -19.52
CA ALA A 189 -6.81 -19.30 -20.08
C ALA A 189 -6.37 -17.86 -19.79
N LEU A 190 -7.28 -16.88 -19.89
CA LEU A 190 -7.00 -15.49 -19.53
C LEU A 190 -6.60 -15.38 -18.06
N LEU A 191 -7.34 -16.00 -17.15
CA LEU A 191 -7.04 -16.01 -15.72
C LEU A 191 -5.70 -16.69 -15.43
N LEU A 192 -5.45 -17.86 -16.02
CA LEU A 192 -4.20 -18.60 -15.85
C LEU A 192 -2.98 -17.76 -16.25
N PHE A 193 -2.99 -17.18 -17.46
CA PHE A 193 -1.86 -16.38 -17.93
C PHE A 193 -1.74 -15.07 -17.14
N THR A 194 -2.86 -14.46 -16.76
CA THR A 194 -2.85 -13.25 -15.93
C THR A 194 -2.19 -13.53 -14.58
N TYR A 195 -2.60 -14.60 -13.90
CA TYR A 195 -2.01 -15.02 -12.63
C TYR A 195 -0.52 -15.36 -12.79
N LEU A 196 -0.17 -16.15 -13.80
CA LEU A 196 1.23 -16.51 -14.07
C LEU A 196 2.11 -15.27 -14.28
N PHE A 197 1.68 -14.31 -15.11
CA PHE A 197 2.49 -13.13 -15.38
C PHE A 197 2.54 -12.15 -14.21
N PHE A 198 1.48 -12.05 -13.40
CA PHE A 198 1.57 -11.29 -12.14
C PHE A 198 2.51 -11.95 -11.14
N PHE A 199 2.44 -13.27 -10.98
CA PHE A 199 3.39 -14.02 -10.14
C PHE A 199 4.84 -13.78 -10.56
N LEU A 200 5.13 -13.83 -11.87
CA LEU A 200 6.47 -13.52 -12.38
C LEU A 200 6.88 -12.04 -12.22
N ALA A 201 5.91 -11.13 -12.08
CA ALA A 201 6.14 -9.72 -11.86
C ALA A 201 6.30 -9.34 -10.38
N GLU A 202 6.05 -10.26 -9.44
CA GLU A 202 6.16 -10.01 -7.99
C GLU A 202 7.50 -9.38 -7.59
N PRO A 203 8.68 -9.85 -8.06
CA PRO A 203 9.94 -9.22 -7.66
C PRO A 203 10.07 -7.76 -8.09
N VAL A 204 9.46 -7.38 -9.22
CA VAL A 204 9.47 -6.00 -9.73
C VAL A 204 8.58 -5.12 -8.85
N PHE A 205 7.37 -5.60 -8.55
CA PHE A 205 6.44 -4.92 -7.65
C PHE A 205 7.03 -4.77 -6.24
N ASN A 206 7.57 -5.85 -5.68
CA ASN A 206 8.13 -5.87 -4.34
C ASN A 206 9.40 -5.01 -4.22
N THR A 207 10.23 -4.92 -5.26
CA THR A 207 11.37 -4.00 -5.26
C THR A 207 10.92 -2.53 -5.23
N PHE A 208 9.90 -2.18 -6.01
CA PHE A 208 9.32 -0.84 -5.99
C PHE A 208 8.70 -0.50 -4.63
N SER A 209 7.97 -1.45 -4.03
CA SER A 209 7.40 -1.31 -2.68
C SER A 209 8.49 -1.07 -1.64
N ARG A 210 9.51 -1.95 -1.55
CA ARG A 210 10.62 -1.81 -0.59
C ARG A 210 11.38 -0.49 -0.73
N TYR A 211 11.48 0.03 -1.95
CA TYR A 211 12.10 1.34 -2.19
C TYR A 211 11.27 2.46 -1.54
N GLN A 212 9.95 2.44 -1.69
CA GLN A 212 9.06 3.40 -1.03
C GLN A 212 9.08 3.27 0.48
N GLU A 213 9.05 2.04 1.01
CA GLU A 213 9.16 1.76 2.44
C GLU A 213 10.43 2.37 3.05
N HIS A 214 11.58 2.18 2.40
CA HIS A 214 12.82 2.74 2.88
C HIS A 214 12.81 4.28 2.89
N GLN A 215 12.20 4.91 1.89
CA GLN A 215 12.04 6.37 1.89
C GLN A 215 11.11 6.85 3.00
N ALA A 216 10.04 6.11 3.27
CA ALA A 216 9.12 6.41 4.36
C ALA A 216 9.77 6.20 5.74
N ASP A 217 10.65 5.20 5.91
CA ASP A 217 11.47 5.02 7.12
C ASP A 217 12.40 6.21 7.38
N VAL A 218 13.11 6.65 6.34
CA VAL A 218 13.98 7.84 6.41
C VAL A 218 13.14 9.06 6.80
N TYR A 219 12.02 9.31 6.10
CA TYR A 219 11.14 10.44 6.41
C TYR A 219 10.61 10.35 7.85
N GLY A 220 10.15 9.17 8.27
CA GLY A 220 9.62 8.92 9.61
C GLY A 220 10.62 9.21 10.71
N LEU A 221 11.88 8.81 10.54
CA LEU A 221 12.97 9.13 11.46
C LEU A 221 13.28 10.63 11.50
N GLU A 222 13.33 11.28 10.34
CA GLU A 222 13.60 12.71 10.23
C GLU A 222 12.49 13.58 10.82
N VAL A 223 11.22 13.23 10.57
CA VAL A 223 10.08 14.09 10.93
C VAL A 223 9.80 14.11 12.43
N ILE A 224 10.23 13.07 13.15
CA ILE A 224 10.13 13.03 14.61
C ILE A 224 11.40 13.54 15.30
N HIS A 225 12.50 13.70 14.55
CA HIS A 225 13.78 14.14 15.11
C HIS A 225 13.67 15.56 15.69
N GLY A 226 14.27 15.79 16.86
CA GLY A 226 14.17 17.06 17.58
C GLY A 226 12.82 17.32 18.26
N ILE A 227 11.81 16.46 18.02
CA ILE A 227 10.52 16.48 18.71
C ILE A 227 10.46 15.36 19.74
N VAL A 228 10.81 14.15 19.31
CA VAL A 228 10.85 12.94 20.13
C VAL A 228 12.29 12.70 20.58
N PRO A 229 12.57 12.62 21.89
CA PRO A 229 13.87 12.21 22.40
C PRO A 229 14.24 10.81 21.91
N ASP A 230 15.52 10.59 21.58
CA ASP A 230 16.05 9.29 21.14
C ASP A 230 15.24 8.66 19.99
N SER A 231 14.86 9.48 19.01
CA SER A 231 13.99 9.11 17.87
C SER A 231 14.38 7.81 17.16
N SER A 232 15.69 7.56 17.01
CA SER A 232 16.22 6.34 16.40
C SER A 232 15.91 5.08 17.20
N GLU A 233 16.00 5.15 18.54
CA GLU A 233 15.67 4.01 19.39
C GLU A 233 14.15 3.81 19.47
N VAL A 234 13.38 4.90 19.54
CA VAL A 234 11.91 4.85 19.46
C VAL A 234 11.43 4.15 18.19
N ALA A 235 12.03 4.48 17.05
CA ALA A 235 11.72 3.84 15.77
C ALA A 235 12.11 2.35 15.75
N ALA A 236 13.29 2.01 16.27
CA ALA A 236 13.76 0.64 16.36
C ALA A 236 12.84 -0.22 17.24
N GLU A 237 12.43 0.28 18.41
CA GLU A 237 11.47 -0.39 19.29
C GLU A 237 10.09 -0.53 18.64
N ALA A 238 9.62 0.49 17.91
CA ALA A 238 8.35 0.40 17.19
C ALA A 238 8.37 -0.72 16.14
N PHE A 239 9.46 -0.86 15.37
CA PHE A 239 9.61 -1.98 14.43
C PHE A 239 9.71 -3.34 15.13
N GLN A 240 10.36 -3.40 16.30
CA GLN A 240 10.39 -4.61 17.10
C GLN A 240 8.97 -5.02 17.53
N ILE A 241 8.17 -4.09 18.05
CA ILE A 241 6.78 -4.35 18.46
C ILE A 241 5.96 -4.85 17.27
N ILE A 242 6.08 -4.22 16.10
CA ILE A 242 5.39 -4.68 14.87
C ILE A 242 5.78 -6.12 14.56
N GLY A 243 7.08 -6.45 14.62
CA GLY A 243 7.56 -7.81 14.33
C GLY A 243 7.07 -8.87 15.31
N GLU A 244 6.99 -8.52 16.59
CA GLU A 244 6.46 -9.40 17.64
C GLU A 244 4.95 -9.63 17.47
N VAL A 245 4.19 -8.59 17.09
CA VAL A 245 2.73 -8.68 16.88
C VAL A 245 2.38 -9.46 15.63
N ASP A 246 3.09 -9.21 14.53
CA ASP A 246 2.85 -9.86 13.25
C ASP A 246 3.50 -11.24 13.16
N LEU A 247 4.24 -11.66 14.19
CA LEU A 247 5.02 -12.91 14.22
C LEU A 247 5.96 -13.00 13.01
N ALA A 248 6.61 -11.89 12.68
CA ALA A 248 7.45 -11.77 11.50
C ALA A 248 8.70 -12.65 11.62
N ASP A 249 9.07 -13.30 10.51
CA ASP A 249 10.38 -13.96 10.40
C ASP A 249 11.47 -12.87 10.45
N PRO A 250 12.35 -12.86 11.47
CA PRO A 250 13.36 -11.83 11.63
C PRO A 250 14.50 -11.96 10.61
N GLN A 251 14.71 -13.14 10.04
CA GLN A 251 15.81 -13.41 9.11
C GLN A 251 15.36 -14.30 7.93
N PRO A 252 14.45 -13.79 7.08
CA PRO A 252 14.00 -14.54 5.93
C PRO A 252 15.15 -14.77 4.95
N SER A 253 15.15 -15.94 4.29
CA SER A 253 16.15 -16.25 3.27
C SER A 253 16.15 -15.22 2.14
N ALA A 254 17.30 -15.01 1.50
CA ALA A 254 17.45 -14.02 0.43
C ALA A 254 16.46 -14.22 -0.73
N PHE A 255 16.13 -15.46 -1.08
CA PHE A 255 15.16 -15.77 -2.12
C PHE A 255 13.73 -15.33 -1.73
N ILE A 256 13.31 -15.64 -0.50
CA ILE A 256 12.00 -15.25 0.01
C ILE A 256 11.90 -13.72 0.11
N LYS A 257 12.95 -13.05 0.60
CA LYS A 257 13.04 -11.59 0.61
C LYS A 257 12.92 -11.01 -0.80
N PHE A 258 13.66 -11.56 -1.76
CA PHE A 258 13.63 -11.09 -3.14
C PHE A 258 12.24 -11.24 -3.76
N TRP A 259 11.63 -12.41 -3.61
CA TRP A 259 10.41 -12.77 -4.33
C TRP A 259 9.13 -12.28 -3.65
N LEU A 260 8.97 -12.47 -2.34
CA LEU A 260 7.68 -12.34 -1.64
C LEU A 260 7.55 -11.09 -0.76
N TYR A 261 8.66 -10.53 -0.26
CA TYR A 261 8.61 -9.45 0.72
C TYR A 261 8.35 -8.09 0.05
N SER A 262 7.17 -7.52 0.26
CA SER A 262 6.85 -6.14 -0.17
C SER A 262 7.55 -5.07 0.69
N HIS A 263 7.95 -5.42 1.91
CA HIS A 263 8.67 -4.55 2.85
C HIS A 263 10.08 -5.07 3.10
N PRO A 264 11.07 -4.22 3.42
CA PRO A 264 12.32 -4.69 3.96
C PRO A 264 12.04 -5.52 5.23
N PRO A 265 12.75 -6.65 5.46
CA PRO A 265 12.62 -7.39 6.70
C PRO A 265 12.76 -6.48 7.93
N LEU A 266 11.95 -6.70 8.96
CA LEU A 266 11.94 -5.84 10.15
C LEU A 266 13.30 -5.80 10.84
N GLY A 267 14.05 -6.90 10.86
CA GLY A 267 15.43 -6.92 11.35
C GLY A 267 16.32 -5.89 10.66
N ASP A 268 16.21 -5.76 9.33
CA ASP A 268 16.96 -4.76 8.56
C ASP A 268 16.49 -3.33 8.88
N ARG A 269 15.19 -3.12 9.09
CA ARG A 269 14.60 -1.81 9.45
C ARG A 269 15.01 -1.37 10.86
N ILE A 270 15.08 -2.29 11.82
CA ILE A 270 15.56 -2.03 13.18
C ILE A 270 17.03 -1.60 13.17
N ILE A 271 17.88 -2.35 12.46
CA ILE A 271 19.31 -2.00 12.31
C ILE A 271 19.44 -0.63 11.64
N PHE A 272 18.71 -0.41 10.54
CA PHE A 272 18.70 0.86 9.84
C PHE A 272 18.28 2.02 10.74
N ALA A 273 17.19 1.89 11.50
CA ALA A 273 16.70 2.93 12.40
C ALA A 273 17.75 3.34 13.45
N ARG A 274 18.51 2.37 13.98
CA ARG A 274 19.59 2.62 14.95
C ARG A 274 20.82 3.26 14.34
N GLU A 275 21.15 2.93 13.09
CA GLU A 275 22.35 3.43 12.39
C GLU A 275 22.11 4.76 11.66
N TYR A 276 20.85 5.09 11.38
CA TYR A 276 20.45 6.32 10.70
C TYR A 276 20.60 7.53 11.64
N ASP A 277 21.71 8.23 11.46
CA ASP A 277 22.07 9.42 12.23
C ASP A 277 22.84 10.41 11.34
N PRO A 278 22.15 11.14 10.45
CA PRO A 278 22.75 12.21 9.64
C PRO A 278 23.07 13.46 10.47
N TRP A 279 22.31 13.73 11.55
CA TRP A 279 22.44 14.95 12.35
C TRP A 279 23.72 14.98 13.19
N SER A 280 24.15 13.86 13.78
CA SER A 280 25.45 13.83 14.48
C SER A 280 26.64 13.99 13.53
N LYS A 281 26.44 13.61 12.26
CA LYS A 281 27.43 13.72 11.18
C LYS A 281 27.42 15.10 10.51
N GLY A 282 26.57 16.03 10.96
CA GLY A 282 26.42 17.36 10.36
C GLY A 282 25.86 17.35 8.94
N GLN A 283 25.18 16.26 8.55
CA GLN A 283 24.55 16.12 7.24
C GLN A 283 23.14 16.72 7.29
N SER A 284 22.71 17.32 6.17
CA SER A 284 21.34 17.78 6.00
C SER A 284 20.38 16.60 5.91
N LEU A 285 19.18 16.78 6.47
CA LEU A 285 18.08 15.83 6.32
C LEU A 285 17.70 15.68 4.82
N MET A 286 17.29 14.48 4.44
CA MET A 286 16.99 14.11 3.06
C MET A 286 15.63 14.62 2.61
N PHE A 287 14.61 14.54 3.47
CA PHE A 287 13.21 14.82 3.10
C PHE A 287 12.54 15.90 3.95
N VAL A 288 12.84 15.99 5.24
CA VAL A 288 12.27 17.01 6.13
C VAL A 288 13.15 18.26 6.14
N ARG A 289 12.58 19.45 6.00
CA ARG A 289 13.31 20.72 5.86
C ARG A 289 12.84 21.78 6.84
#